data_AF-A0A6G3BW58-F1
#
_entry.id   AF-A0A6G3BW58-F1
#
_cell.length_a   1.000
_cell.length_b   1.000
_cell.length_c   1.000
_cell.angle_alpha   90.00
_cell.angle_beta   90.00
_cell.angle_gamma   90.00
#
_symmetry.space_group_name_H-M   'P 1'
#
loop_
_entity.id
_entity.type
_entity.pdbx_description
1 polymer ?
#
loop_
_entity_poly.entity_id
_entity_poly.type
_entity_poly.pdbx_seq_one_letter_code
_entity_poly.pdbx_strand_id
1 'polypeptide(L)'
;MPENSDVPEALRPVIARAAHRCTDEEITPALLAALIKAESNFDPKASRPESEEYGIAMWTPSVFRAWAVDGDGDGDKDHMSPPDAISTMSLYVCWLDQRFKQEGLPKKDLPALVAAGYRTSDRTVIEERGVPERVRPHVDKVMRYLAEYEG
;
A
#
# COMPACT_ATOMS: atom_id res chain seq x y z
N MET A 1 5.04 12.88 -7.45
CA MET A 1 4.38 13.50 -6.27
C MET A 1 4.67 14.99 -6.26
N PRO A 2 3.66 15.84 -6.50
CA PRO A 2 3.80 17.29 -6.45
C PRO A 2 4.40 17.78 -5.12
N GLU A 3 5.21 18.84 -5.16
CA GLU A 3 5.82 19.43 -3.96
C GLU A 3 4.76 20.04 -3.03
N ASN A 4 3.67 20.57 -3.60
CA ASN A 4 2.55 21.16 -2.89
C ASN A 4 1.44 20.16 -2.51
N SER A 5 1.66 18.86 -2.68
CA SER A 5 0.71 17.84 -2.20
C SER A 5 0.72 17.74 -0.67
N ASP A 6 -0.33 17.15 -0.11
CA ASP A 6 -0.49 16.95 1.33
C ASP A 6 0.29 15.74 1.90
N VAL A 7 1.20 15.16 1.12
CA VAL A 7 2.13 14.13 1.59
C VAL A 7 3.12 14.77 2.56
N PRO A 8 3.17 14.34 3.84
CA PRO A 8 4.06 14.92 4.84
C PRO A 8 5.52 14.88 4.41
N GLU A 9 6.23 15.99 4.56
CA GLU A 9 7.62 16.15 4.12
C GLU A 9 8.55 15.05 4.67
N ALA A 10 8.40 14.71 5.95
CA ALA A 10 9.17 13.67 6.61
C ALA A 10 8.93 12.25 6.03
N LEU A 11 7.76 11.99 5.44
CA LEU A 11 7.42 10.69 4.86
C LEU A 11 7.87 10.55 3.40
N ARG A 12 8.03 11.65 2.67
CA ARG A 12 8.48 11.62 1.26
C ARG A 12 9.74 10.77 1.04
N PRO A 13 10.84 10.94 1.80
CA PRO A 13 12.03 10.11 1.59
C PRO A 13 11.82 8.65 2.02
N VAL A 14 10.94 8.38 3.00
CA VAL A 14 10.57 7.01 3.41
C VAL A 14 9.82 6.30 2.30
N ILE A 15 8.79 6.94 1.76
CA ILE A 15 7.96 6.43 0.66
C ILE A 15 8.81 6.18 -0.59
N ALA A 16 9.68 7.13 -0.94
CA ALA A 16 10.58 6.99 -2.09
C ALA A 16 11.55 5.79 -1.93
N ARG A 17 12.20 5.66 -0.76
CA ARG A 17 13.08 4.52 -0.47
C ARG A 17 12.35 3.19 -0.45
N ALA A 18 11.10 3.16 0.04
CA ALA A 18 10.28 1.96 0.05
C ALA A 18 9.96 1.52 -1.38
N ALA A 19 9.43 2.43 -2.22
CA ALA A 19 9.10 2.14 -3.62
C ALA A 19 10.30 1.61 -4.41
N HIS A 20 11.49 2.20 -4.23
CA HIS A 20 12.71 1.75 -4.92
C HIS A 20 13.17 0.33 -4.59
N ARG A 21 12.61 -0.32 -3.56
CA ARG A 21 12.89 -1.74 -3.28
C ARG A 21 12.18 -2.68 -4.25
N CYS A 22 11.07 -2.25 -4.85
CA CYS A 22 10.38 -3.01 -5.88
C CYS A 22 10.93 -2.62 -7.25
N THR A 23 11.22 -3.61 -8.10
CA THR A 23 11.71 -3.37 -9.46
C THR A 23 10.58 -3.19 -10.48
N ASP A 24 9.34 -3.48 -10.10
CA ASP A 24 8.17 -3.33 -10.96
C ASP A 24 7.73 -1.87 -11.07
N GLU A 25 7.51 -1.41 -12.30
CA GLU A 25 7.20 -0.01 -12.64
C GLU A 25 5.90 0.49 -12.01
N GLU A 26 4.98 -0.42 -11.69
CA GLU A 26 3.67 -0.15 -11.11
C GLU A 26 3.75 0.29 -9.65
N ILE A 27 4.80 -0.12 -8.92
CA ILE A 27 4.98 0.22 -7.51
C ILE A 27 5.75 1.53 -7.39
N THR A 28 5.04 2.63 -7.61
CA THR A 28 5.61 3.98 -7.59
C THR A 28 5.51 4.62 -6.21
N PRO A 29 6.34 5.65 -5.91
CA PRO A 29 6.15 6.47 -4.73
C PRO A 29 4.75 7.09 -4.65
N ALA A 30 4.15 7.43 -5.80
CA ALA A 30 2.81 8.01 -5.85
C ALA A 30 1.73 6.99 -5.45
N LEU A 31 1.82 5.74 -5.91
CA LEU A 31 0.92 4.66 -5.51
C LEU A 31 1.00 4.37 -4.02
N LEU A 32 2.22 4.26 -3.47
CA LEU A 32 2.39 4.05 -2.02
C LEU A 32 1.79 5.20 -1.21
N ALA A 33 2.04 6.45 -1.61
CA ALA A 33 1.43 7.59 -0.94
C ALA A 33 -0.10 7.58 -1.04
N ALA A 34 -0.67 7.19 -2.18
CA ALA A 34 -2.11 7.09 -2.39
C ALA A 34 -2.75 6.01 -1.51
N LEU A 35 -2.11 4.85 -1.37
CA LEU A 35 -2.53 3.78 -0.47
C LEU A 35 -2.54 4.28 0.99
N ILE A 36 -1.42 4.84 1.45
CA ILE A 36 -1.29 5.34 2.84
C ILE A 36 -2.33 6.43 3.12
N LYS A 37 -2.56 7.34 2.17
CA LYS A 37 -3.59 8.38 2.25
C LYS A 37 -5.00 7.77 2.39
N ALA A 38 -5.30 6.74 1.60
CA ALA A 38 -6.58 6.07 1.65
C ALA A 38 -6.81 5.31 2.97
N GLU A 39 -5.77 4.68 3.50
CA GLU A 39 -5.81 3.89 4.72
C GLU A 39 -5.98 4.72 6.00
N SER A 40 -5.09 5.70 6.21
CA SER A 40 -4.96 6.40 7.48
C SER A 40 -4.94 7.93 7.37
N ASN A 41 -4.96 8.48 6.15
CA ASN A 41 -4.68 9.89 5.94
C ASN A 41 -3.30 10.33 6.48
N PHE A 42 -2.30 9.45 6.37
CA PHE A 42 -0.94 9.61 6.92
C PHE A 42 -0.87 9.69 8.46
N ASP A 43 -1.89 9.23 9.17
CA ASP A 43 -1.88 9.19 10.64
C ASP A 43 -1.06 7.99 11.17
N PRO A 44 0.09 8.20 11.82
CA PRO A 44 0.88 7.09 12.39
C PRO A 44 0.20 6.40 13.57
N LYS A 45 -0.83 7.02 14.16
CA LYS A 45 -1.56 6.50 15.32
C LYS A 45 -2.96 6.00 14.95
N ALA A 46 -3.24 5.85 13.66
CA ALA A 46 -4.53 5.41 13.18
C ALA A 46 -4.87 4.03 13.77
N SER A 47 -6.15 3.84 14.09
CA SER A 47 -6.61 2.62 14.75
C SER A 47 -8.06 2.34 14.36
N ARG A 48 -8.33 1.10 13.96
CA ARG A 48 -9.68 0.53 13.76
C ARG A 48 -9.78 -0.79 14.55
N PRO A 49 -10.10 -0.73 15.85
CA PRO A 49 -10.10 -1.90 16.74
C PRO A 49 -11.07 -3.00 16.29
N GLU A 50 -12.18 -2.65 15.63
CA GLU A 50 -13.19 -3.59 15.13
C GLU A 50 -12.66 -4.57 14.08
N SER A 51 -11.59 -4.19 13.37
CA SER A 51 -10.91 -5.01 12.36
C SER A 51 -9.45 -5.29 12.73
N GLU A 52 -9.03 -4.95 13.94
CA GLU A 52 -7.64 -5.06 14.42
C GLU A 52 -6.61 -4.40 13.50
N GLU A 53 -6.93 -3.26 12.90
CA GLU A 53 -6.03 -2.54 11.98
C GLU A 53 -5.41 -1.31 12.65
N TYR A 54 -4.09 -1.14 12.51
CA TYR A 54 -3.35 -0.09 13.21
C TYR A 54 -2.24 0.55 12.36
N GLY A 55 -1.85 1.75 12.80
CA GLY A 55 -0.73 2.50 12.26
C GLY A 55 -1.02 3.12 10.90
N ILE A 56 0.02 3.72 10.32
CA ILE A 56 -0.11 4.53 9.10
C ILE A 56 -0.60 3.72 7.88
N ALA A 57 -0.38 2.42 7.88
CA ALA A 57 -0.75 1.50 6.82
C ALA A 57 -1.97 0.64 7.16
N MET A 58 -2.59 0.82 8.34
CA MET A 58 -3.74 0.04 8.80
C MET A 58 -3.49 -1.48 8.76
N TRP A 59 -2.32 -1.88 9.23
CA TRP A 59 -1.94 -3.29 9.29
C TRP A 59 -2.71 -4.03 10.37
N THR A 60 -3.11 -5.26 10.08
CA THR A 60 -3.37 -6.22 11.15
C THR A 60 -2.04 -6.77 11.67
N PRO A 61 -1.87 -6.96 13.00
CA PRO A 61 -0.60 -7.43 13.55
C PRO A 61 -0.18 -8.81 13.00
N SER A 62 -1.14 -9.68 12.70
CA SER A 62 -0.88 -11.01 12.16
C SER A 62 -0.34 -10.97 10.73
N VAL A 63 -0.92 -10.15 9.86
CA VAL A 63 -0.45 -9.99 8.48
C VAL A 63 0.88 -9.27 8.45
N PHE A 64 1.06 -8.20 9.23
CA PHE A 64 2.33 -7.49 9.28
C PHE A 64 3.48 -8.43 9.62
N ARG A 65 3.35 -9.27 10.66
CA ARG A 65 4.40 -10.23 11.05
C ARG A 65 4.83 -11.18 9.92
N ALA A 66 3.92 -11.54 9.02
CA ALA A 66 4.24 -12.42 7.88
C ALA A 66 5.09 -11.72 6.81
N TRP A 67 5.02 -10.39 6.72
CA TRP A 67 5.66 -9.57 5.69
C TRP A 67 6.73 -8.61 6.21
N ALA A 68 6.91 -8.55 7.53
CA ALA A 68 7.58 -7.45 8.22
C ALA A 68 8.99 -7.14 7.69
N VAL A 69 9.17 -5.89 7.28
CA VAL A 69 10.44 -5.28 6.87
C VAL A 69 10.85 -4.28 7.93
N ASP A 70 12.10 -4.40 8.40
CA ASP A 70 12.78 -3.36 9.18
C ASP A 70 13.16 -2.23 8.20
N GLY A 71 12.36 -1.16 8.22
CA GLY A 71 12.35 -0.10 7.23
C GLY A 71 13.36 1.01 7.50
N ASP A 72 13.69 1.24 8.77
CA ASP A 72 14.68 2.22 9.22
C ASP A 72 16.00 1.60 9.73
N GLY A 73 16.05 0.28 9.91
CA GLY A 73 17.27 -0.45 10.25
C GLY A 73 17.59 -0.44 11.74
N ASP A 74 16.61 -0.19 12.61
CA ASP A 74 16.82 -0.11 14.06
C ASP A 74 16.84 -1.49 14.75
N GLY A 75 16.50 -2.57 14.02
CA GLY A 75 16.50 -3.94 14.48
C GLY A 75 15.17 -4.39 15.11
N ASP A 76 14.19 -3.50 15.26
CA ASP A 76 12.81 -3.82 15.57
C ASP A 76 11.97 -3.84 14.29
N LYS A 77 10.81 -4.49 14.34
CA LYS A 77 9.84 -4.47 13.25
C LYS A 77 8.48 -4.19 13.84
N ASP A 78 8.09 -2.92 13.80
CA ASP A 78 6.85 -2.46 14.41
C ASP A 78 5.90 -1.87 13.36
N HIS A 79 4.71 -2.46 13.23
CA HIS A 79 3.64 -1.92 12.41
C HIS A 79 3.18 -0.49 12.81
N MET A 80 3.50 -0.03 14.02
CA MET A 80 3.26 1.35 14.45
C MET A 80 4.40 2.31 14.05
N SER A 81 5.57 1.78 13.64
CA SER A 81 6.67 2.55 13.05
C SER A 81 6.35 2.88 11.58
N PRO A 82 6.22 4.17 11.18
CA PRO A 82 5.91 4.50 9.80
C PRO A 82 6.95 3.99 8.78
N PRO A 83 8.27 4.06 9.03
CA PRO A 83 9.27 3.44 8.16
C PRO A 83 9.03 1.94 7.89
N ASP A 84 8.76 1.15 8.93
CA ASP A 84 8.53 -0.29 8.82
C ASP A 84 7.20 -0.59 8.14
N ALA A 85 6.15 0.11 8.54
CA ALA A 85 4.82 -0.07 7.99
C ALA A 85 4.77 0.22 6.48
N ILE A 86 5.42 1.30 6.04
CA ILE A 86 5.51 1.71 4.63
C ILE A 86 6.41 0.76 3.84
N SER A 87 7.56 0.36 4.40
CA SER A 87 8.47 -0.58 3.73
C SER A 87 7.83 -1.97 3.58
N THR A 88 7.10 -2.42 4.59
CA THR A 88 6.33 -3.67 4.56
C THR A 88 5.18 -3.57 3.55
N MET A 89 4.48 -2.43 3.48
CA MET A 89 3.43 -2.21 2.48
C MET A 89 4.02 -2.32 1.07
N SER A 90 5.15 -1.67 0.83
CA SER A 90 5.84 -1.73 -0.46
C SER A 90 6.22 -3.16 -0.87
N LEU A 91 6.77 -3.95 0.06
CA LEU A 91 7.11 -5.36 -0.23
C LEU A 91 5.85 -6.16 -0.58
N TYR A 92 4.78 -6.00 0.20
CA TYR A 92 3.55 -6.76 -0.01
C TYR A 92 2.86 -6.41 -1.32
N VAL A 93 2.74 -5.13 -1.65
CA VAL A 93 2.10 -4.71 -2.91
C VAL A 93 2.93 -5.06 -4.14
N CYS A 94 4.27 -5.08 -4.02
CA CYS A 94 5.16 -5.59 -5.06
C CYS A 94 4.91 -7.08 -5.33
N TRP A 95 4.75 -7.88 -4.28
CA TRP A 95 4.41 -9.29 -4.41
C TRP A 95 3.02 -9.48 -5.04
N LEU A 96 2.01 -8.69 -4.64
CA LEU A 96 0.67 -8.72 -5.24
C LEU A 96 0.72 -8.42 -6.74
N ASP A 97 1.44 -7.37 -7.13
CA ASP A 97 1.61 -6.97 -8.53
C ASP A 97 2.21 -8.11 -9.38
N GLN A 98 3.31 -8.70 -8.92
CA GLN A 98 3.94 -9.85 -9.58
C GLN A 98 3.02 -11.06 -9.65
N ARG A 99 2.27 -11.33 -8.58
CA ARG A 99 1.30 -12.42 -8.52
C ARG A 99 0.19 -12.23 -9.55
N PHE A 100 -0.34 -11.01 -9.69
CA PHE A 100 -1.39 -10.69 -10.66
C PHE A 100 -0.90 -10.75 -12.11
N LYS A 101 0.33 -10.31 -12.38
CA LYS A 101 0.99 -10.49 -13.68
C LYS A 101 1.10 -11.97 -14.05
N GLN A 102 1.52 -12.82 -13.11
CA GLN A 102 1.61 -14.28 -13.33
C GLN A 102 0.25 -14.93 -13.63
N GLU A 103 -0.82 -14.42 -13.03
CA GLU A 103 -2.20 -14.87 -13.24
C GLU A 103 -2.88 -14.21 -14.46
N GLY A 104 -2.10 -13.51 -15.30
CA GLY A 104 -2.55 -12.93 -16.56
C GLY A 104 -3.58 -11.81 -16.38
N LEU A 105 -3.57 -11.09 -15.26
CA LEU A 105 -4.41 -9.92 -15.09
C LEU A 105 -3.87 -8.73 -15.91
N PRO A 106 -4.72 -7.82 -16.42
CA PRO A 106 -4.28 -6.78 -17.35
C PRO A 106 -3.33 -5.76 -16.69
N LYS A 107 -2.17 -5.49 -17.33
CA LYS A 107 -1.16 -4.54 -16.82
C LYS A 107 -1.75 -3.17 -16.46
N LYS A 108 -2.65 -2.66 -17.30
CA LYS A 108 -3.31 -1.36 -17.12
C LYS A 108 -4.16 -1.25 -15.83
N ASP A 109 -4.60 -2.39 -15.28
CA ASP A 109 -5.49 -2.43 -14.12
C ASP A 109 -4.70 -2.70 -12.82
N LEU A 110 -3.40 -3.00 -12.91
CA LEU A 110 -2.57 -3.42 -11.78
C LEU A 110 -2.60 -2.47 -10.57
N PRO A 111 -2.54 -1.13 -10.71
CA PRO A 111 -2.65 -0.24 -9.56
C PRO A 111 -3.96 -0.45 -8.77
N ALA A 112 -5.08 -0.64 -9.48
CA ALA A 112 -6.39 -0.89 -8.89
C ALA A 112 -6.49 -2.30 -8.29
N LEU A 113 -5.91 -3.30 -8.96
CA LEU A 113 -5.88 -4.69 -8.49
C LEU A 113 -5.03 -4.84 -7.22
N VAL A 114 -3.89 -4.16 -7.15
CA VAL A 114 -3.02 -4.10 -5.97
C VAL A 114 -3.74 -3.45 -4.79
N ALA A 115 -4.40 -2.30 -5.01
CA ALA A 115 -5.21 -1.65 -3.99
C ALA A 115 -6.34 -2.57 -3.48
N ALA A 116 -6.99 -3.29 -4.39
CA ALA A 116 -8.00 -4.29 -4.01
C ALA A 116 -7.40 -5.45 -3.21
N GLY A 117 -6.25 -5.98 -3.64
CA GLY A 117 -5.54 -7.06 -2.96
C GLY A 117 -5.14 -6.69 -1.54
N TYR A 118 -4.70 -5.45 -1.33
CA TYR A 118 -4.33 -4.92 -0.01
C TYR A 118 -5.50 -4.97 0.99
N ARG A 119 -6.71 -4.58 0.58
CA ARG A 119 -7.92 -4.65 1.43
C ARG A 119 -8.58 -6.03 1.48
N THR A 120 -8.13 -6.98 0.67
CA THR A 120 -8.78 -8.29 0.51
C THR A 120 -7.77 -9.43 0.59
N SER A 121 -7.35 -9.96 -0.55
CA SER A 121 -6.29 -10.93 -0.73
C SER A 121 -5.97 -11.02 -2.22
N ASP A 122 -4.81 -11.59 -2.58
CA ASP A 122 -4.52 -11.96 -3.96
C ASP A 122 -5.57 -12.93 -4.51
N ARG A 123 -5.92 -13.96 -3.73
CA ARG A 123 -6.88 -14.99 -4.13
C ARG A 123 -8.22 -14.40 -4.55
N THR A 124 -8.78 -13.47 -3.77
CA THR A 124 -10.06 -12.82 -4.10
C THR A 124 -9.97 -12.10 -5.45
N VAL A 125 -8.93 -11.30 -5.67
CA VAL A 125 -8.76 -10.54 -6.92
C VAL A 125 -8.58 -11.47 -8.13
N ILE A 126 -7.85 -12.58 -7.95
CA ILE A 126 -7.63 -13.59 -8.99
C ILE A 126 -8.94 -14.32 -9.32
N GLU A 127 -9.68 -14.79 -8.31
CA GLU A 127 -10.95 -15.51 -8.49
C GLU A 127 -12.01 -14.63 -9.16
N GLU A 128 -12.12 -13.36 -8.75
CA GLU A 128 -13.06 -12.40 -9.33
C GLU A 128 -12.56 -11.77 -10.64
N ARG A 129 -11.33 -12.10 -11.08
CA ARG A 129 -10.68 -11.56 -12.28
C ARG A 129 -10.64 -10.02 -12.32
N GLY A 130 -10.61 -9.36 -11.17
CA GLY A 130 -10.80 -7.91 -11.10
C GLY A 130 -10.94 -7.36 -9.68
N VAL A 131 -11.35 -6.09 -9.60
CA VAL A 131 -11.63 -5.40 -8.33
C VAL A 131 -12.98 -5.87 -7.77
N PRO A 132 -13.01 -6.50 -6.57
CA PRO A 132 -14.26 -6.91 -5.93
C PRO A 132 -15.15 -5.73 -5.59
N GLU A 133 -16.47 -5.87 -5.83
CA GLU A 133 -17.43 -4.77 -5.65
C GLU A 133 -17.41 -4.21 -4.23
N ARG A 134 -17.27 -5.09 -3.23
CA ARG A 134 -17.22 -4.73 -1.81
C ARG A 134 -16.07 -3.80 -1.43
N VAL A 135 -14.98 -3.75 -2.20
CA VAL A 135 -13.85 -2.84 -1.96
C VAL A 135 -13.70 -1.76 -3.03
N ARG A 136 -14.58 -1.72 -4.04
CA ARG A 136 -14.54 -0.71 -5.10
C ARG A 136 -14.51 0.73 -4.55
N PRO A 137 -15.30 1.13 -3.53
CA PRO A 137 -15.22 2.48 -2.97
C PRO A 137 -13.83 2.83 -2.40
N HIS A 138 -13.14 1.86 -1.81
CA HIS A 138 -11.77 2.06 -1.33
C HIS A 138 -10.79 2.20 -2.50
N VAL A 139 -10.90 1.33 -3.50
CA VAL A 139 -10.04 1.38 -4.69
C VAL A 139 -10.21 2.69 -5.44
N ASP A 140 -11.45 3.16 -5.63
CA ASP A 140 -11.74 4.46 -6.26
C ASP A 140 -11.09 5.61 -5.49
N LYS A 141 -11.07 5.53 -4.14
CA LYS A 141 -10.39 6.50 -3.28
C LYS A 141 -8.87 6.49 -3.51
N VAL A 142 -8.25 5.31 -3.60
CA VAL A 142 -6.81 5.17 -3.90
C VAL A 142 -6.50 5.72 -5.29
N MET A 143 -7.26 5.33 -6.31
CA MET A 143 -7.03 5.76 -7.69
C MET A 143 -7.19 7.27 -7.86
N ARG A 144 -8.12 7.91 -7.14
CA ARG A 144 -8.22 9.37 -7.10
C ARG A 144 -6.97 10.02 -6.52
N TYR A 145 -6.47 9.56 -5.37
CA TYR A 145 -5.24 10.10 -4.80
C TYR A 145 -4.01 9.83 -5.65
N LEU A 146 -3.97 8.67 -6.33
CA LEU A 146 -2.89 8.36 -7.26
C LEU A 146 -2.83 9.40 -8.38
N ALA A 147 -3.96 9.70 -9.02
CA ALA A 147 -4.02 10.73 -10.05
C ALA A 147 -3.58 12.10 -9.52
N GLU A 148 -3.99 12.48 -8.30
CA GLU A 148 -3.55 13.73 -7.64
C GLU A 148 -2.03 13.76 -7.37
N TYR A 149 -1.40 12.61 -7.11
CA TYR A 149 0.03 12.52 -6.80
C TYR A 149 0.93 12.24 -8.00
N GLU A 150 0.36 11.86 -9.14
CA GLU A 150 1.08 11.76 -10.42
C GLU A 150 1.20 13.14 -11.09
N GLY A 151 0.18 13.99 -10.96
CA GLY A 151 0.17 15.37 -11.45
C GLY A 151 -0.33 15.52 -12.87
#